data_AF-A0A0J1A9U7-F1
#
_entry.id   AF-A0A0J1A9U7-F1
#
_cell.length_a   1.000
_cell.length_b   1.000
_cell.length_c   1.000
_cell.angle_alpha   90.00
_cell.angle_beta   90.00
_cell.angle_gamma   90.00
#
_symmetry.space_group_name_H-M   'P 1'
#
loop_
_entity.id
_entity.type
_entity.pdbx_description
1 polymer ?
#
loop_
_entity_poly.entity_id
_entity_poly.type
_entity_poly.pdbx_seq_one_letter_code
_entity_poly.pdbx_strand_id
1 'polypeptide(L)'
;MSVEQSLLGKETQYPTSYQPDVLFPIARAQSREKYAHIQGITQGKDWWHVFEISWLNAHGIPQVAIGRITLPASSPNLIESKSLKLYFNSLNFTQFDSTQSFIETVEKDLSAAAGAKVELTLFQVDDLEISKPQGICIDDLMPERLEQHPDATLLKLDESGEEIEVELYSHLLRSNCPVTGQPDWGTVFIRFKGKKPCYRSLLAYIISYRQHNGFHEQCVEQIFADIWQNLQPEKLMVYATYTRRGGLDINPCRVSDLTWMPKPIRLARQ
;
A
#
# COMPACT_ATOMS: atom_id res chain seq x y z
N MET A 1 -3.22 0.93 19.88
CA MET A 1 -3.30 2.39 20.11
C MET A 1 -4.35 2.95 19.16
N SER A 2 -5.07 4.02 19.54
CA SER A 2 -6.07 4.66 18.65
C SER A 2 -5.36 5.63 17.69
N VAL A 3 -5.85 5.76 16.45
CA VAL A 3 -5.23 6.62 15.41
C VAL A 3 -5.08 8.08 15.84
N GLU A 4 -5.94 8.55 16.74
CA GLU A 4 -5.92 9.90 17.34
C GLU A 4 -4.63 10.21 18.13
N GLN A 5 -3.95 9.16 18.61
CA GLN A 5 -2.67 9.27 19.31
C GLN A 5 -1.48 9.45 18.34
N SER A 6 -1.68 9.25 17.02
CA SER A 6 -0.62 9.46 16.04
C SER A 6 -0.26 10.95 15.87
N LEU A 7 0.89 11.20 15.24
CA LEU A 7 1.36 12.57 14.96
C LEU A 7 0.77 13.16 13.68
N LEU A 8 -0.03 12.41 12.90
CA LEU A 8 -0.68 12.92 11.68
C LEU A 8 -1.49 14.19 11.96
N GLY A 9 -1.35 15.19 11.09
CA GLY A 9 -2.06 16.47 11.20
C GLY A 9 -1.57 17.42 12.30
N LYS A 10 -0.61 17.03 13.15
CA LYS A 10 -0.05 17.85 14.23
C LYS A 10 1.24 18.56 13.80
N GLU A 11 1.57 19.72 14.41
CA GLU A 11 2.93 20.28 14.31
C GLU A 11 3.94 19.31 14.92
N THR A 12 5.14 19.20 14.33
CA THR A 12 6.11 18.19 14.74
C THR A 12 7.52 18.73 14.64
N GLN A 13 8.29 18.56 15.72
CA GLN A 13 9.73 18.80 15.70
C GLN A 13 10.43 17.58 15.10
N TYR A 14 11.34 17.81 14.15
CA TYR A 14 12.08 16.74 13.51
C TYR A 14 13.20 16.25 14.44
N PRO A 15 13.32 14.93 14.67
CA PRO A 15 14.35 14.38 15.53
C PRO A 15 15.74 14.59 14.92
N THR A 16 16.70 14.96 15.76
CA THR A 16 18.13 15.07 15.40
C THR A 16 18.98 13.94 15.99
N SER A 17 18.34 13.01 16.71
CA SER A 17 18.92 11.81 17.27
C SER A 17 18.03 10.61 16.94
N TYR A 18 18.63 9.42 16.90
CA TYR A 18 17.92 8.17 16.71
C TYR A 18 16.78 7.98 17.72
N GLN A 19 15.55 7.75 17.23
CA GLN A 19 14.34 7.66 18.04
C GLN A 19 13.39 6.57 17.50
N PRO A 20 13.59 5.28 17.85
CA PRO A 20 12.73 4.19 17.38
C PRO A 20 11.30 4.26 17.95
N ASP A 21 11.14 4.82 19.16
CA ASP A 21 9.85 4.90 19.85
C ASP A 21 8.84 5.87 19.19
N VAL A 22 9.27 6.65 18.18
CA VAL A 22 8.37 7.50 17.39
C VAL A 22 7.45 6.68 16.48
N LEU A 23 7.83 5.44 16.15
CA LEU A 23 7.06 4.53 15.31
C LEU A 23 5.69 4.27 15.91
N PHE A 24 4.64 4.49 15.13
CA PHE A 24 3.27 4.36 15.57
C PHE A 24 2.56 3.20 14.85
N PRO A 25 2.38 2.05 15.52
CA PRO A 25 1.65 0.93 14.95
C PRO A 25 0.14 1.13 15.00
N ILE A 26 -0.53 0.79 13.91
CA ILE A 26 -2.00 0.80 13.78
C ILE A 26 -2.47 -0.65 13.60
N ALA A 27 -3.31 -1.13 14.50
CA ALA A 27 -3.82 -2.49 14.47
C ALA A 27 -4.72 -2.72 13.24
N ARG A 28 -4.47 -3.81 12.52
CA ARG A 28 -5.27 -4.17 11.33
C ARG A 28 -6.61 -4.81 11.68
N ALA A 29 -6.72 -5.42 12.85
CA ALA A 29 -7.88 -6.21 13.25
C ALA A 29 -9.19 -5.41 13.19
N GLN A 30 -9.17 -4.16 13.66
CA GLN A 30 -10.37 -3.31 13.71
C GLN A 30 -10.92 -3.02 12.31
N SER A 31 -10.08 -2.64 11.35
CA SER A 31 -10.54 -2.37 9.98
C SER A 31 -10.96 -3.62 9.23
N ARG A 32 -10.40 -4.78 9.60
CA ARG A 32 -10.67 -6.08 8.97
C ARG A 32 -11.93 -6.77 9.47
N GLU A 33 -12.55 -6.30 10.55
CA GLU A 33 -13.66 -6.99 11.22
C GLU A 33 -14.76 -7.46 10.25
N LYS A 34 -15.13 -6.62 9.27
CA LYS A 34 -16.18 -6.91 8.29
C LYS A 34 -15.84 -8.01 7.29
N TYR A 35 -14.57 -8.29 7.08
CA TYR A 35 -14.07 -9.24 6.07
C TYR A 35 -12.98 -10.17 6.61
N ALA A 36 -12.93 -10.37 7.94
CA ALA A 36 -11.93 -11.19 8.61
C ALA A 36 -11.97 -12.67 8.20
N HIS A 37 -13.10 -13.14 7.67
CA HIS A 37 -13.28 -14.51 7.17
C HIS A 37 -12.65 -14.74 5.78
N ILE A 38 -12.25 -13.67 5.06
CA ILE A 38 -11.66 -13.76 3.73
C ILE A 38 -10.15 -13.96 3.87
N GLN A 39 -9.68 -15.19 3.62
CA GLN A 39 -8.27 -15.55 3.80
C GLN A 39 -7.29 -14.72 2.95
N GLY A 40 -7.70 -14.28 1.76
CA GLY A 40 -6.84 -13.48 0.88
C GLY A 40 -6.41 -12.13 1.46
N ILE A 41 -7.12 -11.62 2.47
CA ILE A 41 -6.81 -10.34 3.13
C ILE A 41 -5.51 -10.39 3.94
N THR A 42 -5.11 -11.57 4.43
CA THR A 42 -3.84 -11.75 5.16
C THR A 42 -2.73 -12.32 4.27
N GLN A 43 -3.06 -12.71 3.03
CA GLN A 43 -2.12 -13.18 2.03
C GLN A 43 -1.72 -12.01 1.12
N GLY A 44 -0.56 -11.45 1.37
CA GLY A 44 -0.23 -10.15 0.79
C GLY A 44 1.03 -9.54 1.36
N LYS A 45 1.39 -8.40 0.78
CA LYS A 45 2.48 -7.55 1.25
C LYS A 45 2.07 -6.09 1.08
N ASP A 46 2.51 -5.25 2.00
CA ASP A 46 2.52 -3.81 1.82
C ASP A 46 3.97 -3.42 1.53
N TRP A 47 4.24 -3.01 0.28
CA TRP A 47 5.55 -2.51 -0.09
C TRP A 47 5.58 -1.01 0.04
N TRP A 48 6.62 -0.48 0.68
CA TRP A 48 6.83 0.96 0.76
C TRP A 48 8.10 1.33 0.05
N HIS A 49 8.09 2.38 -0.76
CA HIS A 49 9.33 3.06 -1.15
C HIS A 49 9.58 4.25 -0.23
N VAL A 50 10.78 4.31 0.31
CA VAL A 50 11.27 5.41 1.15
C VAL A 50 12.35 6.12 0.34
N PHE A 51 12.02 7.28 -0.20
CA PHE A 51 12.89 8.01 -1.13
C PHE A 51 13.91 8.90 -0.43
N GLU A 52 13.73 9.12 0.88
CA GLU A 52 14.50 10.06 1.68
C GLU A 52 15.25 9.30 2.81
N ILE A 53 15.96 8.20 2.48
CA ILE A 53 16.83 7.51 3.44
C ILE A 53 18.21 8.17 3.43
N SER A 54 18.67 8.58 4.62
CA SER A 54 20.01 9.08 4.86
C SER A 54 20.51 8.69 6.25
N TRP A 55 21.82 8.49 6.39
CA TRP A 55 22.51 8.21 7.65
C TRP A 55 23.98 8.62 7.55
N LEU A 56 24.75 8.55 8.64
CA LEU A 56 26.19 8.78 8.62
C LEU A 56 26.95 7.46 8.63
N ASN A 57 27.98 7.31 7.80
CA ASN A 57 28.90 6.17 7.95
C ASN A 57 29.81 6.33 9.19
N ALA A 58 30.67 5.35 9.45
CA ALA A 58 31.62 5.33 10.57
C ALA A 58 32.54 6.57 10.66
N HIS A 59 32.70 7.32 9.57
CA HIS A 59 33.53 8.53 9.50
C HIS A 59 32.69 9.83 9.58
N GLY A 60 31.39 9.73 9.80
CA GLY A 60 30.49 10.90 9.83
C GLY A 60 30.12 11.43 8.45
N ILE A 61 30.38 10.68 7.37
CA ILE A 61 30.05 11.10 6.01
C ILE A 61 28.62 10.67 5.68
N PRO A 62 27.74 11.60 5.24
CA PRO A 62 26.38 11.26 4.83
C PRO A 62 26.33 10.21 3.73
N GLN A 63 25.45 9.24 3.91
CA GLN A 63 25.09 8.21 2.94
C GLN A 63 23.64 8.43 2.53
N VAL A 64 23.30 8.07 1.29
CA VAL A 64 21.92 8.18 0.78
C VAL A 64 21.54 6.89 0.07
N ALA A 65 20.26 6.53 0.15
CA ALA A 65 19.70 5.40 -0.57
C ALA A 65 18.21 5.60 -0.80
N ILE A 66 17.63 4.80 -1.69
CA ILE A 66 16.19 4.56 -1.71
C ILE A 66 15.95 3.23 -1.00
N GLY A 67 15.01 3.20 -0.07
CA GLY A 67 14.60 1.97 0.61
C GLY A 67 13.34 1.37 0.01
N ARG A 68 13.26 0.04 -0.06
CA ARG A 68 12.00 -0.69 -0.21
C ARG A 68 11.76 -1.55 1.03
N ILE A 69 10.71 -1.21 1.76
CA ILE A 69 10.26 -1.98 2.92
C ILE A 69 9.24 -3.01 2.43
N THR A 70 9.35 -4.24 2.93
CA THR A 70 8.35 -5.29 2.73
C THR A 70 7.72 -5.67 4.07
N LEU A 71 6.46 -5.28 4.25
CA LEU A 71 5.66 -5.63 5.41
C LEU A 71 4.63 -6.71 5.03
N PRO A 72 4.64 -7.90 5.64
CA PRO A 72 3.63 -8.93 5.34
C PRO A 72 2.22 -8.47 5.74
N ALA A 73 1.22 -8.75 4.90
CA ALA A 73 -0.19 -8.43 5.20
C ALA A 73 -0.73 -9.23 6.40
N SER A 74 -0.06 -10.29 6.81
CA SER A 74 -0.36 -11.06 8.03
C SER A 74 0.10 -10.37 9.32
N SER A 75 0.86 -9.27 9.23
CA SER A 75 1.28 -8.49 10.40
C SER A 75 0.09 -8.03 11.24
N PRO A 76 0.17 -8.08 12.59
CA PRO A 76 -0.86 -7.52 13.46
C PRO A 76 -1.10 -6.03 13.22
N ASN A 77 -0.03 -5.28 12.91
CA ASN A 77 -0.07 -3.84 12.74
C ASN A 77 0.47 -3.42 11.36
N LEU A 78 -0.12 -2.35 10.81
CA LEU A 78 0.55 -1.48 9.84
C LEU A 78 1.32 -0.37 10.57
N ILE A 79 2.21 0.32 9.88
CA ILE A 79 2.99 1.45 10.43
C ILE A 79 2.44 2.75 9.85
N GLU A 80 2.14 3.72 10.70
CA GLU A 80 1.63 5.03 10.29
C GLU A 80 2.73 5.82 9.52
N SER A 81 2.41 6.33 8.33
CA SER A 81 3.39 6.88 7.37
C SER A 81 4.17 8.09 7.89
N LYS A 82 3.56 8.99 8.65
CA LYS A 82 4.24 10.14 9.27
C LYS A 82 5.19 9.68 10.38
N SER A 83 4.79 8.73 11.22
CA SER A 83 5.68 8.13 12.22
C SER A 83 6.91 7.47 11.57
N LEU A 84 6.70 6.77 10.45
CA LEU A 84 7.77 6.14 9.68
C LEU A 84 8.72 7.18 9.08
N LYS A 85 8.19 8.29 8.56
CA LYS A 85 8.99 9.42 8.10
C LYS A 85 9.89 9.96 9.23
N LEU A 86 9.31 10.24 10.39
CA LEU A 86 10.06 10.78 11.53
C LEU A 86 11.13 9.81 12.02
N TYR A 87 10.83 8.51 11.99
CA TYR A 87 11.81 7.47 12.29
C TYR A 87 13.02 7.54 11.34
N PHE A 88 12.82 7.59 10.02
CA PHE A 88 13.93 7.75 9.08
C PHE A 88 14.67 9.09 9.24
N ASN A 89 13.96 10.18 9.51
CA ASN A 89 14.59 11.47 9.79
C ASN A 89 15.50 11.41 11.03
N SER A 90 15.15 10.59 12.02
CA SER A 90 15.96 10.38 13.23
C SER A 90 17.32 9.73 12.94
N LEU A 91 17.40 8.98 11.83
CA LEU A 91 18.61 8.28 11.39
C LEU A 91 19.58 9.19 10.63
N ASN A 92 19.14 10.35 10.13
CA ASN A 92 19.95 11.27 9.30
C ASN A 92 21.29 11.70 9.95
N PHE A 93 21.34 11.77 11.28
CA PHE A 93 22.52 12.17 12.04
C PHE A 93 23.16 11.01 12.82
N THR A 94 22.67 9.79 12.62
CA THR A 94 23.12 8.61 13.35
C THR A 94 24.25 7.92 12.58
N GLN A 95 25.36 7.65 13.27
CA GLN A 95 26.51 6.94 12.70
C GLN A 95 26.29 5.43 12.77
N PHE A 96 26.59 4.75 11.66
CA PHE A 96 26.56 3.30 11.54
C PHE A 96 27.91 2.79 11.04
N ASP A 97 28.37 1.68 11.61
CA ASP A 97 29.65 1.04 11.23
C ASP A 97 29.62 0.50 9.79
N SER A 98 28.43 0.12 9.32
CA SER A 98 28.21 -0.38 7.96
C SER A 98 26.76 -0.20 7.48
N THR A 99 26.54 -0.27 6.18
CA THR A 99 25.19 -0.34 5.58
C THR A 99 24.39 -1.51 6.13
N GLN A 100 25.04 -2.65 6.41
CA GLN A 100 24.38 -3.82 6.98
C GLN A 100 23.86 -3.53 8.40
N SER A 101 24.64 -2.86 9.25
CA SER A 101 24.18 -2.48 10.60
C SER A 101 23.01 -1.50 10.57
N PHE A 102 22.97 -0.61 9.58
CA PHE A 102 21.82 0.27 9.33
C PHE A 102 20.57 -0.55 8.97
N ILE A 103 20.68 -1.47 8.02
CA ILE A 103 19.57 -2.35 7.59
C ILE A 103 19.04 -3.16 8.78
N GLU A 104 19.92 -3.80 9.55
CA GLU A 104 19.54 -4.63 10.70
C GLU A 104 18.83 -3.83 11.79
N THR A 105 19.26 -2.59 12.02
CA THR A 105 18.60 -1.68 12.97
C THR A 105 17.19 -1.35 12.51
N VAL A 106 17.04 -0.95 11.24
CA VAL A 106 15.73 -0.62 10.68
C VAL A 106 14.79 -1.82 10.66
N GLU A 107 15.26 -2.98 10.21
CA GLU A 107 14.45 -4.19 10.19
C GLU A 107 13.99 -4.59 11.61
N LYS A 108 14.87 -4.48 12.61
CA LYS A 108 14.54 -4.77 14.01
C LYS A 108 13.43 -3.85 14.52
N ASP A 109 13.57 -2.54 14.36
CA ASP A 109 12.61 -1.58 14.93
C ASP A 109 11.25 -1.65 14.23
N LEU A 110 11.26 -1.70 12.89
CA LEU A 110 10.02 -1.82 12.12
C LEU A 110 9.33 -3.16 12.41
N SER A 111 10.09 -4.24 12.58
CA SER A 111 9.51 -5.54 12.96
C SER A 111 8.86 -5.50 14.34
N ALA A 112 9.48 -4.80 15.31
CA ALA A 112 8.93 -4.63 16.63
C ALA A 112 7.62 -3.83 16.60
N ALA A 113 7.54 -2.75 15.84
CA ALA A 113 6.32 -1.97 15.67
C ALA A 113 5.22 -2.77 14.95
N ALA A 114 5.56 -3.45 13.85
CA ALA A 114 4.62 -4.23 13.05
C ALA A 114 4.10 -5.48 13.77
N GLY A 115 4.89 -6.06 14.68
CA GLY A 115 4.64 -7.38 15.27
C GLY A 115 4.87 -8.53 14.29
N ALA A 116 5.67 -8.32 13.25
CA ALA A 116 6.02 -9.30 12.22
C ALA A 116 7.36 -8.95 11.57
N LYS A 117 8.03 -9.92 10.93
CA LYS A 117 9.29 -9.66 10.23
C LYS A 117 9.08 -8.66 9.08
N VAL A 118 9.83 -7.56 9.13
CA VAL A 118 9.92 -6.53 8.09
C VAL A 118 11.28 -6.63 7.43
N GLU A 119 11.32 -6.51 6.10
CA GLU A 119 12.56 -6.56 5.32
C GLU A 119 12.82 -5.21 4.65
N LEU A 120 14.08 -4.76 4.62
CA LEU A 120 14.53 -3.54 3.96
C LEU A 120 15.53 -3.86 2.85
N THR A 121 15.19 -3.50 1.62
CA THR A 121 16.14 -3.50 0.50
C THR A 121 16.57 -2.07 0.20
N LEU A 122 17.87 -1.83 0.01
CA LEU A 122 18.39 -0.53 -0.41
C LEU A 122 18.77 -0.54 -1.89
N PHE A 123 18.51 0.58 -2.56
CA PHE A 123 18.89 0.86 -3.95
C PHE A 123 19.77 2.10 -3.99
N GLN A 124 20.71 2.15 -4.94
CA GLN A 124 21.37 3.42 -5.25
C GLN A 124 20.38 4.37 -5.91
N VAL A 125 20.65 5.66 -5.81
CA VAL A 125 19.75 6.72 -6.28
C VAL A 125 19.42 6.65 -7.77
N ASP A 126 20.32 6.06 -8.57
CA ASP A 126 20.18 5.92 -10.03
C ASP A 126 19.59 4.56 -10.47
N ASP A 127 19.38 3.62 -9.54
CA ASP A 127 19.01 2.23 -9.87
C ASP A 127 17.50 1.99 -9.98
N LEU A 128 16.67 2.98 -9.64
CA LEU A 128 15.22 2.77 -9.52
C LEU A 128 14.48 2.99 -10.85
N GLU A 129 14.16 1.89 -11.53
CA GLU A 129 13.45 1.89 -12.80
C GLU A 129 11.97 2.33 -12.70
N ILE A 130 11.47 2.96 -13.77
CA ILE A 130 10.04 3.27 -13.95
C ILE A 130 9.42 2.23 -14.86
N SER A 131 8.43 1.51 -14.34
CA SER A 131 7.64 0.50 -15.04
C SER A 131 6.42 1.11 -15.74
N LYS A 132 5.93 0.40 -16.77
CA LYS A 132 4.62 0.64 -17.38
C LYS A 132 3.60 -0.36 -16.82
N PRO A 133 2.34 0.04 -16.62
CA PRO A 133 1.28 -0.89 -16.24
C PRO A 133 1.11 -1.98 -17.32
N GLN A 134 0.75 -3.19 -16.89
CA GLN A 134 0.42 -4.32 -17.76
C GLN A 134 -1.05 -4.72 -17.54
N GLY A 135 -1.67 -5.29 -18.58
CA GLY A 135 -3.09 -5.66 -18.59
C GLY A 135 -3.94 -4.72 -19.46
N ILE A 136 -5.26 -4.79 -19.28
CA ILE A 136 -6.24 -3.97 -19.99
C ILE A 136 -6.55 -2.73 -19.14
N CYS A 137 -6.27 -1.54 -19.67
CA CYS A 137 -6.73 -0.30 -19.08
C CYS A 137 -8.25 -0.20 -19.21
N ILE A 138 -8.95 0.04 -18.11
CA ILE A 138 -10.41 0.21 -18.13
C ILE A 138 -10.85 1.66 -18.02
N ASP A 139 -9.92 2.62 -18.02
CA ASP A 139 -10.21 4.04 -17.72
C ASP A 139 -11.08 4.76 -18.76
N ASP A 140 -11.04 4.32 -20.03
CA ASP A 140 -11.81 4.94 -21.13
C ASP A 140 -13.24 4.40 -21.25
N LEU A 141 -13.66 3.51 -20.34
CA LEU A 141 -15.01 2.99 -20.30
C LEU A 141 -15.98 4.02 -19.69
N MET A 142 -17.26 3.96 -20.09
CA MET A 142 -18.31 4.82 -19.55
C MET A 142 -19.24 4.02 -18.63
N PRO A 143 -19.18 4.17 -17.31
CA PRO A 143 -20.10 3.49 -16.41
C PRO A 143 -21.52 4.05 -16.47
N GLU A 144 -22.51 3.21 -16.22
CA GLU A 144 -23.93 3.58 -16.24
C GLU A 144 -24.38 4.34 -14.98
N ARG A 145 -23.71 4.07 -13.85
CA ARG A 145 -23.97 4.65 -12.53
C ARG A 145 -22.64 4.94 -11.86
N LEU A 146 -22.56 6.08 -11.17
CA LEU A 146 -21.43 6.47 -10.34
C LEU A 146 -21.89 6.73 -8.91
N GLU A 147 -21.02 6.43 -7.96
CA GLU A 147 -21.21 6.74 -6.54
C GLU A 147 -20.04 7.56 -6.02
N GLN A 148 -20.22 8.20 -4.85
CA GLN A 148 -19.19 9.02 -4.21
C GLN A 148 -18.47 8.30 -3.06
N HIS A 149 -19.00 7.16 -2.63
CA HIS A 149 -18.42 6.28 -1.63
C HIS A 149 -18.47 4.82 -2.10
N PRO A 150 -17.54 3.95 -1.64
CA PRO A 150 -17.48 2.54 -1.99
C PRO A 150 -18.84 1.86 -1.86
N ASP A 151 -19.35 1.39 -2.99
CA ASP A 151 -20.64 0.69 -3.08
C ASP A 151 -20.44 -0.63 -3.83
N ALA A 152 -20.35 -1.73 -3.07
CA ALA A 152 -20.16 -3.07 -3.61
C ALA A 152 -21.31 -3.52 -4.53
N THR A 153 -22.50 -2.91 -4.46
CA THR A 153 -23.63 -3.22 -5.36
C THR A 153 -23.39 -2.81 -6.81
N LEU A 154 -22.35 -2.01 -7.07
CA LEU A 154 -21.91 -1.66 -8.42
C LEU A 154 -21.24 -2.85 -9.13
N LEU A 155 -20.66 -3.79 -8.37
CA LEU A 155 -19.95 -4.95 -8.90
C LEU A 155 -20.93 -5.93 -9.54
N LYS A 156 -20.72 -6.22 -10.82
CA LYS A 156 -21.55 -7.14 -11.60
C LYS A 156 -20.69 -8.05 -12.47
N LEU A 157 -21.18 -9.25 -12.72
CA LEU A 157 -20.67 -10.11 -13.77
C LEU A 157 -21.15 -9.60 -15.14
N ASP A 158 -20.38 -9.93 -16.18
CA ASP A 158 -20.77 -9.73 -17.56
C ASP A 158 -21.90 -10.72 -17.94
N GLU A 159 -22.84 -10.27 -18.78
CA GLU A 159 -24.01 -11.06 -19.17
C GLU A 159 -23.65 -12.30 -20.01
N SER A 160 -22.46 -12.33 -20.62
CA SER A 160 -22.00 -13.48 -21.41
C SER A 160 -21.85 -14.76 -20.60
N GLY A 161 -21.59 -14.66 -19.29
CA GLY A 161 -21.27 -15.81 -18.44
C GLY A 161 -19.95 -16.51 -18.80
N GLU A 162 -19.09 -15.88 -19.60
CA GLU A 162 -17.79 -16.39 -20.00
C GLU A 162 -16.87 -16.59 -18.79
N GLU A 163 -16.15 -17.71 -18.72
CA GLU A 163 -15.06 -17.91 -17.76
C GLU A 163 -13.76 -17.36 -18.35
N ILE A 164 -13.04 -16.52 -17.61
CA ILE A 164 -11.84 -15.83 -18.09
C ILE A 164 -10.76 -15.76 -17.01
N GLU A 165 -9.51 -15.67 -17.44
CA GLU A 165 -8.42 -15.11 -16.65
C GLU A 165 -7.96 -13.80 -17.30
N VAL A 166 -8.04 -12.69 -16.55
CA VAL A 166 -7.77 -11.35 -17.08
C VAL A 166 -6.98 -10.50 -16.08
N GLU A 167 -6.11 -9.65 -16.61
CA GLU A 167 -5.41 -8.59 -15.88
C GLU A 167 -5.98 -7.24 -16.32
N LEU A 168 -6.50 -6.48 -15.37
CA LEU A 168 -7.10 -5.16 -15.55
C LEU A 168 -6.34 -4.14 -14.72
N TYR A 169 -6.33 -2.88 -15.15
CA TYR A 169 -5.85 -1.79 -14.33
C TYR A 169 -6.62 -0.49 -14.56
N SER A 170 -6.59 0.38 -13.56
CA SER A 170 -7.13 1.73 -13.63
C SER A 170 -6.22 2.73 -12.94
N HIS A 171 -5.96 3.87 -13.58
CA HIS A 171 -5.22 5.00 -13.00
C HIS A 171 -6.10 5.95 -12.18
N LEU A 172 -7.40 5.67 -12.11
CA LEU A 172 -8.42 6.57 -11.57
C LEU A 172 -8.74 6.35 -10.10
N LEU A 173 -8.03 5.44 -9.41
CA LEU A 173 -8.18 5.25 -7.98
C LEU A 173 -7.75 6.53 -7.24
N ARG A 174 -8.69 7.11 -6.50
CA ARG A 174 -8.49 8.28 -5.65
C ARG A 174 -9.27 8.08 -4.37
N SER A 175 -8.65 8.34 -3.22
CA SER A 175 -9.30 8.36 -1.90
C SER A 175 -8.85 9.60 -1.12
N ASN A 176 -9.21 9.67 0.16
CA ASN A 176 -8.73 10.68 1.11
C ASN A 176 -8.03 9.98 2.28
N CYS A 177 -6.99 10.63 2.79
CA CYS A 177 -6.38 10.21 4.05
C CYS A 177 -7.37 10.44 5.19
N PRO A 178 -7.65 9.43 6.03
CA PRO A 178 -8.68 9.53 7.06
C PRO A 178 -8.34 10.52 8.18
N VAL A 179 -7.08 10.93 8.30
CA VAL A 179 -6.63 11.86 9.35
C VAL A 179 -6.48 13.29 8.84
N THR A 180 -5.92 13.48 7.64
CA THR A 180 -5.64 14.84 7.11
C THR A 180 -6.68 15.33 6.10
N GLY A 181 -7.54 14.46 5.58
CA GLY A 181 -8.49 14.76 4.51
C GLY A 181 -7.86 15.05 3.15
N GLN A 182 -6.53 14.94 3.02
CA GLN A 182 -5.83 15.22 1.77
C GLN A 182 -6.08 14.10 0.72
N PRO A 183 -6.03 14.42 -0.59
CA PRO A 183 -6.30 13.49 -1.69
C PRO A 183 -5.18 12.45 -1.92
N ASP A 184 -5.51 11.17 -1.87
CA ASP A 184 -4.62 10.07 -2.23
C ASP A 184 -4.85 9.66 -3.68
N TRP A 185 -3.79 9.40 -4.43
CA TRP A 185 -3.85 9.02 -5.84
C TRP A 185 -3.17 7.68 -6.04
N GLY A 186 -3.77 6.81 -6.84
CA GLY A 186 -3.20 5.48 -7.09
C GLY A 186 -3.55 4.93 -8.46
N THR A 187 -2.77 3.92 -8.85
CA THR A 187 -3.17 2.97 -9.88
C THR A 187 -3.53 1.66 -9.18
N VAL A 188 -4.66 1.06 -9.54
CA VAL A 188 -5.05 -0.27 -9.05
C VAL A 188 -4.97 -1.28 -10.17
N PHE A 189 -4.44 -2.46 -9.85
CA PHE A 189 -4.30 -3.63 -10.70
C PHE A 189 -5.17 -4.74 -10.11
N ILE A 190 -5.92 -5.40 -10.98
CA ILE A 190 -6.80 -6.51 -10.62
C ILE A 190 -6.51 -7.65 -11.59
N ARG A 191 -5.97 -8.75 -11.06
CA ARG A 191 -5.91 -10.03 -11.79
C ARG A 191 -7.03 -10.90 -11.29
N PHE A 192 -7.86 -11.41 -12.19
CA PHE A 192 -9.09 -12.09 -11.87
C PHE A 192 -9.20 -13.37 -12.69
N LYS A 193 -9.57 -14.48 -12.05
CA LYS A 193 -9.97 -15.71 -12.73
C LYS A 193 -11.34 -16.17 -12.24
N GLY A 194 -12.25 -16.42 -13.17
CA GLY A 194 -13.61 -16.88 -12.92
C GLY A 194 -14.57 -16.27 -13.95
N LYS A 195 -15.86 -16.19 -13.59
CA LYS A 195 -16.88 -15.54 -14.43
C LYS A 195 -16.50 -14.10 -14.71
N LYS A 196 -16.49 -13.76 -15.99
CA LYS A 196 -16.03 -12.47 -16.49
C LYS A 196 -16.71 -11.31 -15.76
N PRO A 197 -15.96 -10.38 -15.16
CA PRO A 197 -16.55 -9.20 -14.54
C PRO A 197 -16.99 -8.20 -15.61
N CYS A 198 -18.06 -7.46 -15.35
CA CYS A 198 -18.42 -6.32 -16.19
C CYS A 198 -17.44 -5.18 -15.93
N TYR A 199 -16.57 -4.87 -16.91
CA TYR A 199 -15.49 -3.89 -16.73
C TYR A 199 -15.99 -2.47 -16.45
N ARG A 200 -17.16 -2.08 -17.02
CA ARG A 200 -17.81 -0.79 -16.73
C ARG A 200 -18.25 -0.70 -15.28
N SER A 201 -18.84 -1.76 -14.74
CA SER A 201 -19.24 -1.87 -13.33
C SER A 201 -18.03 -1.84 -12.40
N LEU A 202 -16.95 -2.54 -12.77
CA LEU A 202 -15.71 -2.52 -12.00
C LEU A 202 -15.06 -1.12 -11.97
N LEU A 203 -15.06 -0.41 -13.10
CA LEU A 203 -14.60 0.98 -13.15
C LEU A 203 -15.47 1.89 -12.25
N ALA A 204 -16.80 1.78 -12.32
CA ALA A 204 -17.69 2.54 -11.42
C ALA A 204 -17.35 2.31 -9.94
N TYR A 205 -17.12 1.06 -9.56
CA TYR A 205 -16.72 0.70 -8.21
C TYR A 205 -15.38 1.35 -7.82
N ILE A 206 -14.36 1.32 -8.69
CA ILE A 206 -13.08 2.00 -8.42
C ILE A 206 -13.27 3.52 -8.27
N ILE A 207 -14.07 4.15 -9.13
CA ILE A 207 -14.38 5.59 -9.05
C ILE A 207 -15.13 5.93 -7.77
N SER A 208 -15.93 5.00 -7.22
CA SER A 208 -16.70 5.26 -6.00
C SER A 208 -15.84 5.52 -4.76
N TYR A 209 -14.54 5.19 -4.78
CA TYR A 209 -13.59 5.57 -3.72
C TYR A 209 -13.31 7.08 -3.65
N ARG A 210 -13.78 7.87 -4.63
CA ARG A 210 -13.35 9.26 -4.82
C ARG A 210 -13.57 10.16 -3.62
N GLN A 211 -14.55 9.95 -2.73
CA GLN A 211 -14.68 10.72 -1.48
C GLN A 211 -14.45 9.87 -0.21
N HIS A 212 -14.00 8.63 -0.37
CA HIS A 212 -13.77 7.71 0.74
C HIS A 212 -12.56 8.11 1.58
N ASN A 213 -12.71 8.02 2.89
CA ASN A 213 -11.63 8.20 3.86
C ASN A 213 -11.12 6.82 4.29
N GLY A 214 -9.89 6.45 3.92
CA GLY A 214 -9.32 5.16 4.25
C GLY A 214 -7.82 5.11 4.06
N PHE A 215 -7.12 4.32 4.88
CA PHE A 215 -5.70 4.04 4.63
C PHE A 215 -5.54 3.21 3.35
N HIS A 216 -4.40 3.33 2.68
CA HIS A 216 -4.17 2.70 1.36
C HIS A 216 -4.34 1.18 1.45
N GLU A 217 -3.80 0.58 2.52
CA GLU A 217 -3.92 -0.85 2.83
C GLU A 217 -5.38 -1.26 3.01
N GLN A 218 -6.17 -0.45 3.70
CA GLN A 218 -7.59 -0.73 3.96
C GLN A 218 -8.43 -0.59 2.70
N CYS A 219 -8.14 0.39 1.84
CA CYS A 219 -8.79 0.53 0.54
C CYS A 219 -8.58 -0.73 -0.31
N VAL A 220 -7.33 -1.22 -0.41
CA VAL A 220 -7.01 -2.44 -1.17
C VAL A 220 -7.66 -3.69 -0.55
N GLU A 221 -7.65 -3.80 0.77
CA GLU A 221 -8.32 -4.92 1.47
C GLU A 221 -9.83 -4.91 1.22
N GLN A 222 -10.48 -3.74 1.26
CA GLN A 222 -11.89 -3.63 0.95
C GLN A 222 -12.20 -3.94 -0.52
N ILE A 223 -11.40 -3.43 -1.47
CA ILE A 223 -11.56 -3.77 -2.90
C ILE A 223 -11.46 -5.29 -3.09
N PHE A 224 -10.47 -5.93 -2.48
CA PHE A 224 -10.32 -7.38 -2.53
C PHE A 224 -11.56 -8.09 -1.95
N ALA A 225 -11.99 -7.69 -0.76
CA ALA A 225 -13.13 -8.30 -0.07
C ALA A 225 -14.43 -8.17 -0.87
N ASP A 226 -14.73 -6.98 -1.37
CA ASP A 226 -15.96 -6.69 -2.12
C ASP A 226 -15.97 -7.48 -3.43
N ILE A 227 -14.86 -7.52 -4.18
CA ILE A 227 -14.76 -8.33 -5.40
C ILE A 227 -14.90 -9.82 -5.07
N TRP A 228 -14.22 -10.31 -4.03
CA TRP A 228 -14.26 -11.71 -3.63
C TRP A 228 -15.67 -12.17 -3.28
N GLN A 229 -16.42 -11.37 -2.51
CA GLN A 229 -17.77 -11.72 -2.07
C GLN A 229 -18.82 -11.58 -3.17
N ASN A 230 -18.76 -10.50 -3.97
CA ASN A 230 -19.81 -10.18 -4.93
C ASN A 230 -19.62 -10.87 -6.28
N LEU A 231 -18.37 -11.10 -6.70
CA LEU A 231 -18.06 -11.70 -8.00
C LEU A 231 -17.59 -13.16 -7.90
N GLN A 232 -17.25 -13.63 -6.70
CA GLN A 232 -16.88 -15.02 -6.40
C GLN A 232 -15.86 -15.63 -7.39
N PRO A 233 -14.70 -14.97 -7.64
CA PRO A 233 -13.65 -15.53 -8.48
C PRO A 233 -13.08 -16.82 -7.91
N GLU A 234 -12.52 -17.66 -8.78
CA GLU A 234 -11.63 -18.76 -8.39
C GLU A 234 -10.30 -18.23 -7.82
N LYS A 235 -9.75 -17.19 -8.46
CA LYS A 235 -8.50 -16.53 -8.03
C LYS A 235 -8.58 -15.02 -8.21
N LEU A 236 -8.00 -14.28 -7.27
CA LEU A 236 -7.97 -12.82 -7.25
C LEU A 236 -6.63 -12.30 -6.77
N MET A 237 -6.11 -11.28 -7.44
CA MET A 237 -5.09 -10.36 -6.92
C MET A 237 -5.65 -8.95 -7.02
N VAL A 238 -5.53 -8.18 -5.95
CA VAL A 238 -5.69 -6.73 -5.96
C VAL A 238 -4.39 -6.10 -5.48
N TYR A 239 -3.82 -5.23 -6.31
CA TYR A 239 -2.57 -4.54 -6.02
C TYR A 239 -2.75 -3.07 -6.35
N ALA A 240 -2.40 -2.16 -5.46
CA ALA A 240 -2.40 -0.74 -5.75
C ALA A 240 -1.02 -0.14 -5.55
N THR A 241 -0.68 0.86 -6.38
CA THR A 241 0.52 1.69 -6.25
C THR A 241 0.09 3.13 -6.04
N TYR A 242 0.25 3.66 -4.83
CA TYR A 242 -0.12 5.03 -4.50
C TYR A 242 1.04 6.01 -4.73
N THR A 243 0.73 7.27 -4.99
CA THR A 243 1.73 8.34 -5.07
C THR A 243 2.28 8.68 -3.69
N ARG A 244 3.55 9.08 -3.61
CA ARG A 244 4.20 9.37 -2.34
C ARG A 244 3.59 10.57 -1.60
N ARG A 245 3.71 10.56 -0.28
CA ARG A 245 3.53 11.71 0.60
C ARG A 245 4.68 11.82 1.58
N GLY A 246 5.25 13.02 1.67
CA GLY A 246 6.35 13.30 2.60
C GLY A 246 7.55 12.38 2.43
N GLY A 247 7.85 11.93 1.21
CA GLY A 247 9.00 11.08 0.91
C GLY A 247 8.73 9.57 0.90
N LEU A 248 7.50 9.12 1.17
CA LEU A 248 7.15 7.70 1.23
C LEU A 248 5.91 7.37 0.39
N ASP A 249 5.94 6.26 -0.34
CA ASP A 249 4.75 5.67 -0.95
C ASP A 249 4.39 4.31 -0.34
N ILE A 250 3.15 3.86 -0.59
CA ILE A 250 2.61 2.58 -0.10
C ILE A 250 1.99 1.85 -1.28
N ASN A 251 2.31 0.56 -1.39
CA ASN A 251 1.87 -0.30 -2.48
C ASN A 251 1.30 -1.61 -1.90
N PRO A 252 0.05 -1.60 -1.42
CA PRO A 252 -0.57 -2.78 -0.82
C PRO A 252 -0.98 -3.79 -1.90
N CYS A 253 -0.67 -5.07 -1.67
CA CYS A 253 -1.10 -6.19 -2.50
C CYS A 253 -1.77 -7.27 -1.66
N ARG A 254 -2.91 -7.78 -2.12
CA ARG A 254 -3.64 -8.91 -1.55
C ARG A 254 -3.90 -9.94 -2.64
N VAL A 255 -3.72 -11.22 -2.31
CA VAL A 255 -3.90 -12.34 -3.24
C VAL A 255 -4.68 -13.46 -2.60
N SER A 256 -5.51 -14.16 -3.36
CA SER A 256 -6.13 -15.41 -2.91
C SER A 256 -5.17 -16.60 -2.97
N ASP A 257 -4.11 -16.49 -3.79
CA ASP A 257 -3.11 -17.52 -4.03
C ASP A 257 -1.73 -16.87 -4.18
N LEU A 258 -0.77 -17.30 -3.37
CA LEU A 258 0.59 -16.74 -3.34
C LEU A 258 1.35 -16.86 -4.66
N THR A 259 0.96 -17.78 -5.55
CA THR A 259 1.53 -17.90 -6.91
C THR A 259 1.22 -16.68 -7.79
N TRP A 260 0.24 -15.86 -7.41
CA TRP A 260 -0.12 -14.61 -8.09
C TRP A 260 0.50 -13.36 -7.45
N MET A 261 1.38 -13.52 -6.46
CA MET A 261 2.10 -12.38 -5.88
C MET A 261 2.94 -11.69 -6.96
N PRO A 262 2.70 -10.41 -7.27
CA PRO A 262 3.47 -9.70 -8.28
C PRO A 262 4.86 -9.34 -7.74
N LYS A 263 5.74 -8.93 -8.64
CA LYS A 263 6.94 -8.18 -8.25
C LYS A 263 6.53 -6.73 -7.93
N PRO A 264 7.12 -6.10 -6.90
CA PRO A 264 6.89 -4.67 -6.66
C PRO A 264 7.40 -3.87 -7.87
N ILE A 265 6.59 -2.92 -8.31
CA ILE A 265 6.88 -2.01 -9.43
C ILE A 265 6.79 -0.56 -8.97
N ARG A 266 7.34 0.34 -9.77
CA ARG A 266 7.17 1.79 -9.63
C ARG A 266 6.63 2.38 -10.92
N LEU A 267 5.54 3.13 -10.84
CA LEU A 267 4.92 3.83 -11.97
C LEU A 267 5.36 5.30 -12.04
N ALA A 268 5.09 5.94 -13.18
CA ALA A 268 5.53 7.30 -13.47
C ALA A 268 5.04 8.38 -12.48
N ARG A 269 3.88 8.19 -11.82
CA ARG A 269 3.30 9.16 -10.88
C ARG A 269 3.82 9.02 -9.44
N GLN A 270 4.61 7.98 -9.14
CA GLN A 270 5.08 7.66 -7.79
C GLN A 270 6.30 8.46 -7.35
#